data_AF-A0A7H8JT36-F1
#
_entry.id   AF-A0A7H8JT36-F1
#
_cell.length_a   1.000
_cell.length_b   1.000
_cell.length_c   1.000
_cell.angle_alpha   90.00
_cell.angle_beta   90.00
_cell.angle_gamma   90.00
#
_symmetry.space_group_name_H-M   'P 1'
#
loop_
_entity.id
_entity.type
_entity.pdbx_description
1 polymer ?
#
loop_
_entity_poly.entity_id
_entity_poly.type
_entity_poly.pdbx_seq_one_letter_code
_entity_poly.pdbx_strand_id
1 'polypeptide(L)'
;MTNTNGQAYAFMATTPILPGRTAALQDYLDGLPGGEDSPLARMGTTHFARWIVLRDLVHQGPPQRRDTLQSSYLVFVSNFDGSLDRYLTELLARMGAEADAIWGNCVGYPGTDDVSAFIAYLKHNQIETTAFLPAYPHATVAKVREALELRRQMAEFAVGAQGKDPAALRQAFFTRFPAPAHVRAPSGPSPTTPESA
;
A
#
# COMPACT_ATOMS: atom_id res chain seq x y z
N MET A 1 0.49 -17.95 12.97
CA MET A 1 1.39 -17.17 12.07
C MET A 1 0.68 -15.87 11.77
N THR A 2 1.38 -14.76 11.57
CA THR A 2 0.73 -13.43 11.58
C THR A 2 0.52 -12.90 10.17
N ASN A 3 -0.64 -12.29 9.90
CA ASN A 3 -0.89 -11.44 8.73
C ASN A 3 0.07 -10.23 8.63
N THR A 4 0.95 -10.04 9.60
CA THR A 4 1.91 -8.94 9.69
C THR A 4 3.34 -9.45 9.47
N ASN A 5 4.11 -8.72 8.68
CA ASN A 5 5.56 -8.87 8.59
C ASN A 5 6.22 -7.48 8.55
N GLY A 6 6.96 -7.18 9.62
CA GLY A 6 7.52 -5.84 9.84
C GLY A 6 6.42 -4.78 9.97
N GLN A 7 6.45 -3.76 9.12
CA GLN A 7 5.47 -2.66 9.10
C GLN A 7 4.24 -2.95 8.22
N ALA A 8 4.29 -4.01 7.41
CA ALA A 8 3.26 -4.34 6.44
C ALA A 8 2.29 -5.39 6.97
N TYR A 9 1.01 -5.21 6.65
CA TYR A 9 -0.08 -6.13 6.91
C TYR A 9 -0.65 -6.65 5.59
N ALA A 10 -0.85 -7.96 5.49
CA ALA A 10 -1.55 -8.62 4.40
C ALA A 10 -2.98 -8.93 4.81
N PHE A 11 -3.94 -8.36 4.09
CA PHE A 11 -5.37 -8.59 4.30
C PHE A 11 -5.95 -9.25 3.06
N MET A 12 -6.74 -10.29 3.28
CA MET A 12 -7.56 -10.95 2.27
C MET A 12 -8.93 -11.21 2.89
N ALA A 13 -9.99 -10.77 2.22
CA ALA A 13 -11.36 -11.11 2.57
C ALA A 13 -12.08 -11.75 1.40
N THR A 14 -12.89 -12.77 1.69
CA THR A 14 -13.75 -13.43 0.71
C THR A 14 -15.20 -13.28 1.14
N THR A 15 -16.02 -12.67 0.29
CA THR A 15 -17.43 -12.41 0.59
C THR A 15 -18.30 -13.03 -0.50
N PRO A 16 -19.30 -13.87 -0.16
CA PRO A 16 -20.23 -14.39 -1.14
C PRO A 16 -20.98 -13.24 -1.82
N ILE A 17 -21.05 -13.25 -3.15
CA ILE A 17 -21.84 -12.31 -3.93
C ILE A 17 -23.30 -12.80 -3.90
N LEU A 18 -24.25 -11.85 -3.81
CA LEU A 18 -25.68 -12.13 -3.88
C LEU A 18 -26.03 -12.78 -5.24
N PRO A 19 -26.98 -13.75 -5.28
CA PRO A 19 -27.43 -14.35 -6.53
C PRO A 19 -27.85 -13.30 -7.56
N GLY A 20 -27.38 -13.45 -8.81
CA GLY A 20 -27.68 -12.53 -9.91
C GLY A 20 -26.90 -11.21 -9.90
N ARG A 21 -26.07 -10.92 -8.88
CA ARG A 21 -25.29 -9.67 -8.80
C ARG A 21 -23.88 -9.76 -9.36
N THR A 22 -23.39 -10.96 -9.69
CA THR A 22 -22.00 -11.18 -10.18
C THR A 22 -21.65 -10.35 -11.41
N ALA A 23 -22.54 -10.28 -12.40
CA ALA A 23 -22.29 -9.50 -13.62
C ALA A 23 -22.25 -7.99 -13.33
N ALA A 24 -23.25 -7.47 -12.62
CA ALA A 24 -23.31 -6.05 -12.26
C ALA A 24 -22.09 -5.60 -11.43
N LEU A 25 -21.64 -6.43 -10.48
CA LEU A 25 -20.42 -6.15 -9.73
C LEU A 25 -19.17 -6.17 -10.61
N GLN A 26 -19.06 -7.14 -11.52
CA GLN A 26 -17.94 -7.17 -12.48
C GLN A 26 -17.92 -5.91 -13.34
N ASP A 27 -19.06 -5.53 -13.93
CA ASP A 27 -19.16 -4.36 -14.80
C ASP A 27 -18.80 -3.07 -14.07
N TYR A 28 -19.21 -2.95 -12.79
CA TYR A 28 -18.80 -1.83 -11.95
C TYR A 28 -17.28 -1.80 -11.72
N LEU A 29 -16.67 -2.94 -11.37
CA LEU A 29 -15.23 -3.03 -11.13
C LEU A 29 -14.41 -2.75 -12.41
N ASP A 30 -14.87 -3.24 -13.56
CA ASP A 30 -14.23 -3.03 -14.86
C ASP A 30 -14.36 -1.57 -15.33
N GLY A 31 -15.40 -0.86 -14.87
CA GLY A 31 -15.63 0.56 -15.13
C GLY A 31 -14.85 1.51 -14.21
N LEU A 32 -14.17 1.01 -13.18
CA LEU A 32 -13.36 1.86 -12.30
C LEU A 32 -12.13 2.42 -13.04
N PRO A 33 -11.74 3.68 -12.76
CA PRO A 33 -10.51 4.23 -13.31
C PRO A 33 -9.27 3.45 -12.82
N GLY A 34 -8.27 3.33 -13.69
CA GLY A 34 -6.97 2.74 -13.38
C GLY A 34 -5.92 3.78 -12.99
N GLY A 35 -4.73 3.31 -12.62
CA GLY A 35 -3.57 4.17 -12.36
C GLY A 35 -3.77 5.11 -11.15
N GLU A 36 -3.35 6.37 -11.31
CA GLU A 36 -3.44 7.39 -10.25
C GLU A 36 -4.88 7.79 -9.90
N ASP A 37 -5.81 7.63 -10.85
CA ASP A 37 -7.23 7.94 -10.68
C ASP A 37 -8.00 6.81 -9.98
N SER A 38 -7.36 5.66 -9.74
CA SER A 38 -7.98 4.53 -9.07
C SER A 38 -8.46 4.91 -7.67
N PRO A 39 -9.65 4.46 -7.23
CA PRO A 39 -10.11 4.73 -5.88
C PRO A 39 -9.17 4.18 -4.80
N LEU A 40 -8.43 3.09 -5.11
CA LEU A 40 -7.41 2.50 -4.24
C LEU A 40 -6.14 3.37 -4.13
N ALA A 41 -5.86 4.24 -5.11
CA ALA A 41 -4.70 5.14 -5.06
C ALA A 41 -4.85 6.22 -3.98
N ARG A 42 -6.08 6.51 -3.54
CA ARG A 42 -6.39 7.42 -2.43
C ARG A 42 -5.89 6.88 -1.06
N MET A 43 -5.65 5.58 -0.96
CA MET A 43 -5.17 4.90 0.24
C MET A 43 -3.64 4.98 0.33
N GLY A 44 -3.12 6.08 0.88
CA GLY A 44 -1.69 6.41 0.86
C GLY A 44 -0.74 5.41 1.56
N THR A 45 -1.28 4.50 2.37
CA THR A 45 -0.55 3.41 3.05
C THR A 45 -0.59 2.08 2.31
N THR A 46 -1.30 2.00 1.17
CA THR A 46 -1.45 0.77 0.39
C THR A 46 -0.24 0.52 -0.50
N HIS A 47 0.42 -0.61 -0.32
CA HIS A 47 1.44 -1.13 -1.25
C HIS A 47 0.81 -1.76 -2.48
N PHE A 48 -0.27 -2.51 -2.26
CA PHE A 48 -1.00 -3.23 -3.29
C PHE A 48 -2.43 -3.45 -2.83
N ALA A 49 -3.41 -3.29 -3.72
CA ALA A 49 -4.76 -3.76 -3.48
C ALA A 49 -5.45 -4.11 -4.79
N ARG A 50 -6.38 -5.08 -4.75
CA ARG A 50 -7.27 -5.38 -5.87
C ARG A 50 -8.54 -6.08 -5.41
N TRP A 51 -9.58 -5.95 -6.24
CA TRP A 51 -10.78 -6.78 -6.19
C TRP A 51 -10.72 -7.84 -7.28
N ILE A 52 -11.31 -8.99 -7.00
CA ILE A 52 -11.42 -10.11 -7.92
C ILE A 52 -12.81 -10.72 -7.75
N VAL A 53 -13.50 -10.97 -8.85
CA VAL A 53 -14.73 -11.77 -8.85
C VAL A 53 -14.36 -13.21 -9.19
N LEU A 54 -14.41 -14.09 -8.20
CA LEU A 54 -14.18 -15.51 -8.36
C LEU A 54 -15.52 -16.20 -8.67
N ARG A 55 -15.71 -16.61 -9.92
CA ARG A 55 -16.97 -17.22 -10.39
C ARG A 55 -16.97 -18.74 -10.28
N ASP A 56 -15.82 -19.36 -10.53
CA ASP A 56 -15.65 -20.81 -10.51
C ASP A 56 -14.19 -21.17 -10.21
N LEU A 57 -13.94 -22.43 -9.89
CA LEU A 57 -12.59 -22.96 -9.69
C LEU A 57 -11.99 -23.43 -11.01
N VAL A 58 -10.69 -23.20 -11.17
CA VAL A 58 -9.95 -23.67 -12.34
C VAL A 58 -9.81 -25.19 -12.26
N HIS A 59 -10.28 -25.88 -13.30
CA HIS A 59 -10.06 -27.32 -13.48
C HIS A 59 -8.84 -27.57 -14.37
N GLN A 60 -7.82 -28.23 -13.83
CA GLN A 60 -6.54 -28.51 -14.48
C GLN A 60 -6.48 -29.88 -15.19
N GLY A 61 -7.61 -30.59 -15.27
CA GLY A 61 -7.71 -31.91 -15.89
C GLY A 61 -7.43 -33.08 -14.94
N PRO A 62 -7.50 -34.33 -15.43
CA PRO A 62 -7.26 -35.53 -14.60
C PRO A 62 -5.85 -35.52 -13.97
N PRO A 63 -5.69 -35.98 -12.71
CA PRO A 63 -6.67 -36.68 -11.87
C PRO A 63 -7.54 -35.75 -10.99
N GLN A 64 -7.47 -34.43 -11.15
CA GLN A 64 -8.24 -33.48 -10.34
C GLN A 64 -9.75 -33.70 -10.56
N ARG A 65 -10.54 -33.81 -9.49
CA ARG A 65 -12.00 -33.74 -9.62
C ARG A 65 -12.42 -32.29 -9.87
N ARG A 66 -13.52 -32.09 -10.60
CA ARG A 66 -14.12 -30.75 -10.74
C ARG A 66 -14.79 -30.38 -9.42
N ASP A 67 -14.24 -29.38 -8.76
CA ASP A 67 -14.88 -28.71 -7.64
C ASP A 67 -15.63 -27.48 -8.17
N THR A 68 -16.84 -27.26 -7.69
CA THR A 68 -17.68 -26.11 -8.06
C THR A 68 -17.96 -25.26 -6.85
N LEU A 69 -17.92 -23.95 -7.01
CA LEU A 69 -18.29 -23.03 -5.93
C LEU A 69 -19.80 -23.02 -5.70
N GLN A 70 -20.20 -22.86 -4.44
CA GLN A 70 -21.61 -22.69 -4.05
C GLN A 70 -22.13 -21.27 -4.32
N SER A 71 -21.21 -20.31 -4.54
CA SER A 71 -21.52 -18.94 -4.93
C SER A 71 -20.37 -18.34 -5.73
N SER A 72 -20.60 -17.23 -6.43
CA SER A 72 -19.50 -16.35 -6.82
C SER A 72 -19.01 -15.58 -5.59
N TYR A 73 -17.72 -15.29 -5.51
CA TYR A 73 -17.13 -14.57 -4.39
C TYR A 73 -16.45 -13.29 -4.85
N LEU A 74 -16.65 -12.21 -4.10
CA LEU A 74 -15.79 -11.05 -4.17
C LEU A 74 -14.61 -11.30 -3.25
N VAL A 75 -13.42 -11.28 -3.83
CA VAL A 75 -12.16 -11.35 -3.11
C VAL A 75 -11.55 -9.96 -3.12
N PHE A 76 -11.34 -9.40 -1.93
CA PHE A 76 -10.54 -8.18 -1.76
C PHE A 76 -9.21 -8.57 -1.12
N VAL A 77 -8.12 -8.17 -1.76
CA VAL A 77 -6.77 -8.33 -1.23
C VAL A 77 -6.11 -6.97 -1.11
N SER A 78 -5.41 -6.74 -0.01
CA SER A 78 -4.64 -5.52 0.20
C SER A 78 -3.43 -5.75 1.09
N ASN A 79 -2.30 -5.14 0.72
CA ASN A 79 -1.10 -5.05 1.54
C ASN A 79 -0.87 -3.59 1.89
N PHE A 80 -0.73 -3.27 3.17
CA PHE A 80 -0.67 -1.87 3.62
C PHE A 80 0.19 -1.69 4.87
N ASP A 81 0.59 -0.45 5.14
CA ASP A 81 1.28 -0.07 6.37
C ASP A 81 0.31 0.09 7.54
N GLY A 82 0.72 -0.38 8.73
CA GLY A 82 0.01 -0.13 9.98
C GLY A 82 -1.05 -1.18 10.33
N SER A 83 -2.02 -0.79 11.17
CA SER A 83 -3.03 -1.72 11.71
C SER A 83 -4.23 -1.89 10.78
N LEU A 84 -4.82 -3.08 10.82
CA LEU A 84 -6.03 -3.40 10.04
C LEU A 84 -7.18 -2.41 10.33
N ASP A 85 -7.46 -2.12 11.59
CA ASP A 85 -8.58 -1.26 11.99
C ASP A 85 -8.42 0.16 11.45
N ARG A 86 -7.20 0.69 11.49
CA ARG A 86 -6.90 2.01 10.92
C ARG A 86 -7.09 1.99 9.40
N TYR A 87 -6.58 0.95 8.74
CA TYR A 87 -6.71 0.80 7.30
C TYR A 87 -8.18 0.71 6.85
N LEU A 88 -8.99 -0.11 7.53
CA LEU A 88 -10.41 -0.27 7.19
C LEU A 88 -11.24 0.98 7.51
N THR A 89 -10.91 1.70 8.59
CA THR A 89 -11.49 3.02 8.89
C THR A 89 -11.18 4.01 7.76
N GLU A 90 -9.93 4.08 7.31
CA GLU A 90 -9.52 4.96 6.23
C GLU A 90 -10.15 4.57 4.88
N LEU A 91 -10.27 3.26 4.61
CA LEU A 91 -10.94 2.74 3.42
C LEU A 91 -12.37 3.26 3.35
N LEU A 92 -13.15 3.10 4.43
CA LEU A 92 -14.53 3.57 4.47
C LEU A 92 -14.61 5.10 4.33
N ALA A 93 -13.74 5.83 5.02
CA ALA A 93 -13.72 7.29 4.97
C ALA A 93 -13.39 7.85 3.58
N ARG A 94 -12.53 7.17 2.81
CA ARG A 94 -12.09 7.61 1.48
C ARG A 94 -12.91 7.03 0.33
N MET A 95 -13.60 5.93 0.57
CA MET A 95 -14.19 5.10 -0.48
C MET A 95 -15.61 4.66 -0.15
N GLY A 96 -16.35 5.40 0.69
CA GLY A 96 -17.67 4.97 1.16
C GLY A 96 -18.66 4.69 0.04
N ALA A 97 -18.75 5.58 -0.95
CA ALA A 97 -19.62 5.38 -2.11
C ALA A 97 -19.21 4.14 -2.95
N GLU A 98 -17.91 3.95 -3.17
CA GLU A 98 -17.42 2.76 -3.84
C GLU A 98 -17.61 1.50 -2.98
N ALA A 99 -17.53 1.61 -1.67
CA ALA A 99 -17.74 0.50 -0.75
C ALA A 99 -19.19 0.00 -0.82
N ASP A 100 -20.17 0.91 -0.84
CA ASP A 100 -21.57 0.57 -1.07
C ASP A 100 -21.79 -0.04 -2.45
N ALA A 101 -21.19 0.55 -3.49
CA ALA A 101 -21.33 0.04 -4.85
C ALA A 101 -20.69 -1.34 -5.05
N ILE A 102 -19.66 -1.68 -4.27
CA ILE A 102 -18.94 -2.96 -4.35
C ILE A 102 -19.57 -4.00 -3.41
N TRP A 103 -19.46 -3.77 -2.10
CA TRP A 103 -19.91 -4.74 -1.08
C TRP A 103 -21.42 -4.74 -0.90
N GLY A 104 -22.16 -3.73 -1.37
CA GLY A 104 -23.63 -3.79 -1.47
C GLY A 104 -24.15 -4.91 -2.37
N ASN A 105 -23.27 -5.55 -3.16
CA ASN A 105 -23.59 -6.75 -3.92
C ASN A 105 -23.31 -8.05 -3.16
N CYS A 106 -22.80 -7.98 -1.93
CA CYS A 106 -22.33 -9.12 -1.15
C CYS A 106 -23.29 -9.46 -0.01
N VAL A 107 -23.32 -10.73 0.38
CA VAL A 107 -24.13 -11.22 1.49
C VAL A 107 -23.64 -10.60 2.80
N GLY A 108 -24.57 -10.10 3.61
CA GLY A 108 -24.32 -9.62 4.98
C GLY A 108 -23.64 -8.26 5.09
N TYR A 109 -23.48 -7.52 3.98
CA TYR A 109 -22.91 -6.17 4.01
C TYR A 109 -23.78 -5.21 4.83
N PRO A 110 -23.19 -4.48 5.82
CA PRO A 110 -23.96 -3.64 6.74
C PRO A 110 -24.22 -2.21 6.24
N GLY A 111 -23.67 -1.79 5.09
CA GLY A 111 -23.63 -0.38 4.68
C GLY A 111 -22.44 0.38 5.28
N THR A 112 -22.33 1.67 4.96
CA THR A 112 -21.24 2.55 5.43
C THR A 112 -21.59 3.43 6.63
N ASP A 113 -22.84 3.42 7.10
CA ASP A 113 -23.31 4.33 8.16
C ASP A 113 -22.64 4.03 9.53
N ASP A 114 -22.31 2.76 9.78
CA ASP A 114 -21.60 2.32 10.98
C ASP A 114 -20.22 1.74 10.60
N VAL A 115 -19.18 2.54 10.87
CA VAL A 115 -17.78 2.17 10.64
C VAL A 115 -17.41 0.89 11.39
N SER A 116 -17.90 0.70 12.61
CA SER A 116 -17.58 -0.47 13.43
C SER A 116 -18.21 -1.73 12.85
N ALA A 117 -19.46 -1.64 12.38
CA ALA A 117 -20.14 -2.75 11.70
C ALA A 117 -19.43 -3.13 10.40
N PHE A 118 -19.00 -2.15 9.60
CA PHE A 118 -18.22 -2.38 8.38
C PHE A 118 -16.89 -3.08 8.66
N ILE A 119 -16.14 -2.62 9.67
CA ILE A 119 -14.88 -3.24 10.09
C ILE A 119 -15.12 -4.68 10.56
N ALA A 120 -16.15 -4.89 11.39
CA ALA A 120 -16.50 -6.22 11.88
C ALA A 120 -16.87 -7.17 10.73
N TYR A 121 -17.62 -6.69 9.74
CA TYR A 121 -17.97 -7.42 8.53
C TYR A 121 -16.72 -7.86 7.75
N LEU A 122 -15.78 -6.96 7.48
CA LEU A 122 -14.57 -7.31 6.73
C LEU A 122 -13.64 -8.25 7.52
N LYS A 123 -13.52 -8.08 8.83
CA LYS A 123 -12.77 -8.99 9.71
C LYS A 123 -13.42 -10.39 9.77
N HIS A 124 -14.74 -10.46 9.82
CA HIS A 124 -15.46 -11.74 9.82
C HIS A 124 -15.19 -12.54 8.53
N ASN A 125 -15.08 -11.85 7.40
CA ASN A 125 -14.81 -12.45 6.10
C ASN A 125 -13.30 -12.60 5.80
N GLN A 126 -12.42 -12.29 6.75
CA GLN A 126 -10.98 -12.35 6.57
C GLN A 126 -10.49 -13.80 6.52
N ILE A 127 -9.58 -14.07 5.59
CA ILE A 127 -8.81 -15.31 5.54
C ILE A 127 -7.44 -15.08 6.21
N GLU A 128 -7.09 -15.93 7.16
CA GLU A 128 -5.78 -15.89 7.83
C GLU A 128 -4.68 -16.13 6.81
N THR A 129 -3.68 -15.24 6.79
CA THR A 129 -2.54 -15.36 5.88
C THR A 129 -1.47 -16.24 6.52
N THR A 130 -1.18 -17.38 5.89
CA THR A 130 -0.24 -18.37 6.42
C THR A 130 1.22 -18.03 6.15
N ALA A 131 1.52 -17.31 5.06
CA ALA A 131 2.85 -16.82 4.73
C ALA A 131 2.78 -15.46 4.01
N PHE A 132 3.41 -14.43 4.58
CA PHE A 132 3.53 -13.11 3.96
C PHE A 132 4.98 -12.61 4.01
N LEU A 133 5.56 -12.39 2.83
CA LEU A 133 6.95 -11.98 2.64
C LEU A 133 6.98 -10.70 1.77
N PRO A 134 6.79 -9.51 2.37
CA PRO A 134 6.90 -8.26 1.64
C PRO A 134 8.36 -8.00 1.23
N ALA A 135 8.56 -7.38 0.06
CA ALA A 135 9.90 -7.05 -0.44
C ALA A 135 10.67 -6.10 0.49
N TYR A 136 9.96 -5.21 1.19
CA TYR A 136 10.54 -4.22 2.10
C TYR A 136 9.83 -4.23 3.46
N PRO A 137 10.07 -5.22 4.34
CA PRO A 137 9.35 -5.35 5.61
C PRO A 137 9.53 -4.14 6.56
N HIS A 138 10.56 -3.32 6.34
CA HIS A 138 10.88 -2.19 7.21
C HIS A 138 10.71 -0.81 6.54
N ALA A 139 10.18 -0.77 5.31
CA ALA A 139 9.91 0.47 4.60
C ALA A 139 8.40 0.66 4.37
N THR A 140 7.88 1.82 4.76
CA THR A 140 6.51 2.23 4.46
C THR A 140 6.40 2.76 3.04
N VAL A 141 5.18 2.82 2.49
CA VAL A 141 4.90 3.47 1.20
C VAL A 141 5.46 4.90 1.19
N ALA A 142 5.31 5.64 2.29
CA ALA A 142 5.86 6.98 2.43
C ALA A 142 7.39 7.01 2.29
N LYS A 143 8.11 6.10 2.96
CA LYS A 143 9.57 5.99 2.85
C LYS A 143 10.02 5.57 1.45
N VAL A 144 9.29 4.66 0.81
CA VAL A 144 9.58 4.24 -0.57
C VAL A 144 9.42 5.41 -1.52
N ARG A 145 8.33 6.19 -1.41
CA ARG A 145 8.09 7.39 -2.22
C ARG A 145 9.17 8.45 -1.99
N GLU A 146 9.54 8.70 -0.74
CA GLU A 146 10.65 9.62 -0.40
C GLU A 146 11.97 9.16 -1.02
N ALA A 147 12.31 7.88 -0.94
CA ALA A 147 13.52 7.32 -1.52
C ALA A 147 13.52 7.41 -3.06
N LEU A 148 12.39 7.17 -3.71
CA LEU A 148 12.23 7.31 -5.17
C LEU A 148 12.39 8.77 -5.61
N GLU A 149 11.82 9.70 -4.85
CA GLU A 149 11.95 11.13 -5.11
C GLU A 149 13.39 11.61 -4.91
N LEU A 150 14.05 11.18 -3.84
CA LEU A 150 15.48 11.46 -3.62
C LEU A 150 16.34 10.92 -4.77
N ARG A 151 16.04 9.69 -5.23
CA ARG A 151 16.74 9.09 -6.39
C ARG A 151 16.55 9.93 -7.66
N ARG A 152 15.33 10.41 -7.92
CA ARG A 152 15.04 11.30 -9.07
C ARG A 152 15.86 12.59 -8.97
N GLN A 153 15.83 13.26 -7.82
CA GLN A 153 16.59 14.50 -7.60
C GLN A 153 18.10 14.29 -7.76
N MET A 154 18.64 13.17 -7.25
CA MET A 154 20.05 12.82 -7.41
C MET A 154 20.42 12.59 -8.88
N ALA A 155 19.57 11.89 -9.64
CA ALA A 155 19.80 11.66 -11.06
C ALA A 155 19.82 12.98 -11.85
N GLU A 156 18.86 13.88 -11.60
CA GLU A 156 18.80 15.21 -12.20
C GLU A 156 20.03 16.06 -11.86
N PHE A 157 20.45 16.04 -10.59
CA PHE A 157 21.66 16.71 -10.16
C PHE A 157 22.90 16.17 -10.87
N ALA A 158 23.05 14.85 -10.95
CA ALA A 158 24.21 14.21 -11.57
C ALA A 158 24.35 14.60 -13.04
N VAL A 159 23.24 14.71 -13.78
CA VAL A 159 23.22 15.18 -15.17
C VAL A 159 23.58 16.68 -15.25
N GLY A 160 22.94 17.53 -14.44
CA GLY A 160 23.17 18.98 -14.46
C GLY A 160 24.53 19.43 -13.91
N ALA A 161 25.22 18.56 -13.16
CA ALA A 161 26.51 18.85 -12.54
C ALA A 161 27.72 18.40 -13.37
N GLN A 162 27.52 17.77 -14.53
CA GLN A 162 28.60 17.33 -15.41
C GLN A 162 29.50 18.51 -15.82
N GLY A 163 30.82 18.28 -15.84
CA GLY A 163 31.81 19.27 -16.23
C GLY A 163 32.10 20.38 -15.19
N LYS A 164 31.43 20.38 -14.04
CA LYS A 164 31.79 21.28 -12.92
C LYS A 164 33.15 20.89 -12.34
N ASP A 165 33.95 21.88 -11.95
CA ASP A 165 35.14 21.63 -11.15
C ASP A 165 34.78 21.10 -9.75
N PRO A 166 35.72 20.48 -9.01
CA PRO A 166 35.43 19.87 -7.71
C PRO A 166 34.85 20.83 -6.66
N ALA A 167 35.27 22.10 -6.63
CA ALA A 167 34.78 23.08 -5.66
C ALA A 167 33.35 23.49 -5.97
N ALA A 168 33.06 23.79 -7.24
CA ALA A 168 31.73 24.11 -7.72
C ALA A 168 30.75 22.92 -7.59
N LEU A 169 31.21 21.69 -7.84
CA LEU A 169 30.42 20.47 -7.64
C LEU A 169 30.03 20.29 -6.17
N ARG A 170 31.02 20.42 -5.26
CA ARG A 170 30.80 20.30 -3.82
C ARG A 170 29.80 21.35 -3.32
N GLN A 171 29.94 22.60 -3.75
CA GLN A 171 29.00 23.66 -3.38
C GLN A 171 27.59 23.36 -3.89
N ALA A 172 27.45 23.03 -5.17
CA ALA A 172 26.14 22.72 -5.78
C ALA A 172 25.45 21.53 -5.09
N PHE A 173 26.23 20.51 -4.70
CA PHE A 173 25.70 19.36 -3.96
C PHE A 173 25.09 19.76 -2.63
N PHE A 174 25.83 20.49 -1.78
CA PHE A 174 25.33 20.89 -0.46
C PHE A 174 24.23 21.93 -0.51
N THR A 175 24.14 22.73 -1.59
CA THR A 175 22.98 23.60 -1.83
C THR A 175 21.72 22.79 -2.14
N ARG A 176 21.83 21.72 -2.93
CA ARG A 176 20.66 20.91 -3.36
C ARG A 176 20.24 19.87 -2.33
N PHE A 177 21.21 19.27 -1.63
CA PHE A 177 21.05 18.22 -0.63
C PHE A 177 21.64 18.68 0.70
N PRO A 178 20.98 19.62 1.41
CA PRO A 178 21.45 20.05 2.71
C PRO A 178 21.47 18.86 3.68
N ALA A 179 22.49 18.80 4.53
CA ALA A 179 22.55 17.78 5.56
C ALA A 179 21.31 17.88 6.47
N PRO A 180 20.72 16.75 6.90
CA PRO A 180 19.67 16.78 7.91
C PRO A 180 20.18 17.53 9.15
N ALA A 181 19.31 18.28 9.82
CA ALA A 181 19.68 19.10 10.97
C ALA A 181 20.43 18.32 12.08
N HIS A 182 20.20 17.00 12.16
CA HIS A 182 20.82 16.09 13.13
C HIS A 182 22.20 15.54 12.73
N VAL A 183 22.70 15.84 11.53
CA VAL A 183 24.03 15.41 11.03
C VAL A 183 25.04 16.57 11.05
N ARG A 184 24.69 17.72 11.63
CA ARG A 184 25.69 18.73 12.01
C ARG A 184 26.56 18.13 13.11
N ALA A 185 27.72 17.59 12.72
CA ALA A 185 28.73 17.07 13.63
C ALA A 185 29.09 18.11 14.72
N PRO A 186 29.45 17.65 15.93
CA PRO A 186 29.77 18.52 17.05
C PRO A 186 30.96 19.40 16.68
N SER A 187 30.90 20.68 17.09
CA SER A 187 32.02 21.60 17.07
C SER A 187 33.24 20.95 17.74
N GLY A 188 34.21 20.52 16.94
CA GLY A 188 35.51 20.09 17.44
C GLY A 188 36.17 21.23 18.22
N PRO A 189 36.99 20.93 19.24
CA PRO A 189 37.57 21.96 20.09
C PRO A 189 38.52 22.84 19.26
N SER A 190 38.44 24.16 19.50
CA SER A 190 39.35 25.15 18.92
C SER A 190 40.81 24.78 19.24
N PRO A 191 41.75 25.00 18.30
CA PRO A 191 43.16 24.76 18.57
C PRO A 191 43.65 25.75 19.63
N THR A 192 44.07 25.23 20.78
CA THR A 192 44.80 26.01 21.79
C THR A 192 46.14 26.41 21.20
N THR A 193 46.39 27.71 21.13
CA THR A 193 47.67 28.33 20.80
C THR A 193 48.77 27.79 21.74
N PRO A 194 50.00 27.52 21.26
CA PRO A 194 51.10 27.18 22.14
C PRO A 194 51.64 28.45 22.79
N GLU A 195 51.65 28.49 24.12
CA GLU A 195 52.36 29.52 24.88
C GLU A 195 53.84 29.14 24.91
N SER A 196 54.68 30.04 24.40
CA SER A 196 56.12 29.90 24.28
C SER A 196 56.84 30.44 25.52
N ALA A 197 57.71 29.60 26.08
CA ALA A 197 58.86 29.86 26.98
C ALA A 197 58.58 30.45 28.37
#